data_AF-A0A0N4XNY5-F1
#
_entry.id   AF-A0A0N4XNY5-F1
#
_cell.length_a   1.000
_cell.length_b   1.000
_cell.length_c   1.000
_cell.angle_alpha   90.00
_cell.angle_beta   90.00
_cell.angle_gamma   90.00
#
_symmetry.space_group_name_H-M   'P 1'
#
loop_
_entity.id
_entity.type
_entity.pdbx_description
1 polymer ?
#
loop_
_entity_poly.entity_id
_entity_poly.type
_entity_poly.pdbx_seq_one_letter_code
_entity_poly.pdbx_strand_id
1 'polypeptide(L)' 'MSTVHDWFKKFKAGHYEVEDKERSGRPSVLNNDELREQVEGDPCQTAREMSSKL' A
#
# COMPACT_ATOMS: atom_id res chain seq x y z
N MET A 1 17.66 0.22 22.69
CA MET A 1 16.37 0.12 23.43
C MET A 1 15.75 -1.23 23.09
N SER A 2 15.07 -1.85 24.04
CA SER A 2 14.41 -3.16 23.86
C SER A 2 12.96 -2.97 23.46
N THR A 3 12.45 -3.84 22.58
CA THR A 3 11.06 -3.91 22.12
C THR A 3 10.06 -3.86 23.29
N VAL A 4 10.40 -4.48 24.43
CA VAL A 4 9.55 -4.49 25.64
C VAL A 4 9.31 -3.09 26.20
N HIS A 5 10.34 -2.23 26.21
CA HIS A 5 10.23 -0.86 26.72
C HIS A 5 9.33 0.01 25.84
N ASP A 6 9.42 -0.17 24.53
CA ASP A 6 8.63 0.58 23.56
C ASP A 6 7.15 0.18 23.59
N TRP A 7 6.86 -1.12 23.76
CA TRP A 7 5.49 -1.59 24.01
C TRP A 7 4.92 -1.06 25.33
N PHE A 8 5.71 -1.06 26.42
CA PHE A 8 5.25 -0.54 27.70
C PHE A 8 4.87 0.95 27.63
N LYS A 9 5.64 1.76 26.89
CA LYS A 9 5.28 3.16 26.62
C LYS A 9 3.99 3.29 25.82
N LYS A 10 3.79 2.49 24.77
CA LYS A 10 2.55 2.48 23.97
C LYS A 10 1.33 2.16 24.84
N PHE A 11 1.41 1.12 25.65
CA PHE A 11 0.31 0.74 26.55
C PHE A 11 0.03 1.80 27.62
N LYS A 12 1.06 2.44 28.18
CA LYS A 12 0.87 3.56 29.12
C LYS A 12 0.18 4.76 28.47
N ALA A 13 0.36 4.96 27.18
CA ALA A 13 -0.31 6.00 26.39
C ALA A 13 -1.73 5.61 25.93
N GLY A 14 -2.23 4.43 26.32
CA GLY A 14 -3.57 3.95 25.93
C GLY A 14 -3.64 3.29 24.55
N HIS A 15 -2.49 3.04 23.90
CA HIS A 15 -2.44 2.33 22.62
C HIS A 15 -2.31 0.82 22.85
N TYR A 16 -3.45 0.15 22.97
CA TYR A 16 -3.52 -1.30 23.22
C TYR A 16 -3.60 -2.16 21.95
N GLU A 17 -3.59 -1.52 20.78
CA GLU A 17 -3.52 -2.21 19.49
C GLU A 17 -2.21 -2.99 19.38
N VAL A 18 -2.33 -4.32 19.32
CA VAL A 18 -1.19 -5.24 19.16
C VAL A 18 -0.83 -5.41 17.68
N GLU A 19 -1.81 -5.23 16.79
CA GLU A 19 -1.60 -5.28 15.35
C GLU A 19 -0.65 -4.18 14.88
N ASP A 20 0.12 -4.50 13.85
CA ASP A 20 0.98 -3.51 13.21
C ASP A 20 0.12 -2.46 12.50
N LYS A 21 0.50 -1.19 12.68
CA LYS A 21 -0.06 -0.12 11.88
C LYS A 21 0.33 -0.30 10.42
N GLU A 22 -0.49 0.27 9.55
CA GLU A 22 -0.20 0.31 8.12
C GLU A 22 1.23 0.79 7.89
N ARG A 23 1.99 -0.01 7.15
CA ARG A 23 3.39 0.29 6.85
C ARG A 23 3.40 1.22 5.65
N SER A 24 4.31 2.18 5.64
CA SER A 24 4.42 3.18 4.57
C SER A 24 4.77 2.62 3.19
N GLY A 25 5.03 1.30 3.07
CA GLY A 25 5.22 0.57 1.82
C GLY A 25 6.23 1.23 0.87
N ARG A 26 6.22 0.79 -0.39
CA ARG A 26 6.75 1.59 -1.50
C ARG A 26 5.55 2.37 -2.07
N PRO A 27 5.63 3.69 -2.22
CA PRO A 27 4.56 4.44 -2.86
C PRO A 27 4.25 3.87 -4.26
N SER A 28 2.95 3.73 -4.59
CA SER A 28 2.57 3.40 -5.96
C SER A 28 2.90 4.58 -6.87
N VAL A 29 3.54 4.29 -8.00
CA VAL A 29 3.78 5.29 -9.06
C VAL A 29 2.61 5.32 -10.05
N LEU A 30 1.86 4.22 -10.13
CA LEU A 30 0.77 4.06 -11.08
C LEU A 30 -0.57 4.48 -10.46
N ASN A 31 -1.36 5.24 -11.21
CA ASN A 31 -2.74 5.57 -10.86
C ASN A 31 -3.67 4.42 -11.25
N ASN A 32 -4.43 3.90 -10.28
CA ASN A 32 -5.36 2.78 -10.50
C ASN A 32 -6.58 3.16 -11.35
N ASP A 33 -7.01 4.41 -11.33
CA ASP A 33 -8.15 4.84 -12.15
C ASP A 33 -7.76 4.89 -13.63
N GLU A 34 -6.55 5.35 -13.94
CA GLU A 34 -6.00 5.34 -15.30
C GLU A 34 -5.79 3.91 -15.81
N LEU A 35 -5.26 3.02 -14.95
CA LEU A 35 -5.14 1.60 -15.27
C LEU A 35 -6.52 0.97 -15.55
N ARG A 36 -7.54 1.30 -14.75
CA ARG A 36 -8.89 0.76 -14.90
C ARG A 36 -9.54 1.23 -16.20
N GLU A 37 -9.42 2.52 -16.53
CA GLU A 37 -9.93 3.09 -17.78
C GLU A 37 -9.30 2.41 -19.00
N GLN A 38 -7.99 2.14 -18.97
CA GLN A 38 -7.29 1.45 -20.05
C GLN A 38 -7.81 0.01 -20.25
N VAL A 39 -7.99 -0.75 -19.16
CA VAL A 39 -8.46 -2.15 -19.22
C VAL A 39 -9.92 -2.23 -19.67
N GLU A 40 -10.76 -1.28 -19.26
CA GLU A 40 -12.17 -1.23 -19.67
C GLU A 40 -12.34 -0.78 -21.12
N GLY A 41 -11.46 0.10 -21.62
CA GLY A 41 -11.46 0.58 -23.00
C GLY A 41 -11.03 -0.48 -24.03
N ASP A 42 -10.03 -1.31 -23.69
CA ASP A 42 -9.61 -2.45 -24.50
C ASP A 42 -9.29 -3.68 -23.62
N PRO A 43 -10.29 -4.53 -23.35
CA PRO A 43 -10.11 -5.73 -22.51
C PRO A 43 -9.17 -6.78 -23.12
N CYS A 44 -8.90 -6.71 -24.42
CA CYS A 44 -8.00 -7.64 -25.11
C CYS A 44 -6.54 -7.19 -25.09
N GLN A 45 -6.26 -5.98 -24.59
CA GLN A 45 -4.92 -5.42 -24.55
C GLN A 45 -3.99 -6.24 -23.64
N THR A 46 -2.75 -6.45 -24.09
CA THR A 46 -1.74 -7.16 -23.31
C THR A 46 -1.07 -6.25 -22.28
N ALA A 47 -0.56 -6.84 -21.20
CA ALA A 47 0.20 -6.09 -20.19
C ALA A 47 1.43 -5.36 -20.76
N ARG A 48 2.05 -5.90 -21.82
CA ARG A 48 3.20 -5.26 -22.48
C ARG A 48 2.81 -4.00 -23.27
N GLU A 49 1.66 -4.05 -23.92
CA GLU A 49 1.10 -2.86 -24.57
C GLU A 49 0.69 -1.84 -23.51
N MET A 50 0.12 -2.27 -22.39
CA MET A 50 -0.25 -1.37 -21.28
C MET A 50 0.96 -0.69 -20.67
N SER A 51 2.05 -1.41 -20.40
CA SER A 51 3.29 -0.84 -19.84
C SER A 51 4.02 0.12 -20.78
N SER A 52 3.62 0.17 -22.05
CA SER A 52 4.15 1.13 -23.02
C SER A 52 3.30 2.40 -23.10
N LYS A 53 2.05 2.34 -22.60
CA LYS A 53 1.07 3.43 -22.62
C LYS A 53 0.94 4.12 -21.25
N LEU A 54 1.17 3.37 -20.16
CA LEU A 54 1.15 3.78 -18.75
C LEU A 54 2.57 3.69 -18.17
#